data_AF-A0A7Y8KA45-F1
#
_entry.id   AF-A0A7Y8KA45-F1
#
_cell.length_a   1.000
_cell.length_b   1.000
_cell.length_c   1.000
_cell.angle_alpha   90.00
_cell.angle_beta   90.00
_cell.angle_gamma   90.00
#
_symmetry.space_group_name_H-M   'P 1'
#
loop_
_entity.id
_entity.type
_entity.pdbx_description
1 polymer ?
#
loop_
_entity_poly.entity_id
_entity_poly.type
_entity_poly.pdbx_seq_one_letter_code
_entity_poly.pdbx_strand_id
1 'polypeptide(L)'
;MDAAGNGFTLSQKRKRATGSKSIPLTPIALGLALWLGQGSMAWADDANPYTSPVLESAFRKAVASFGPNTDVYKNLRFAYADIVDLAAKDFAAQSGKFDSALKQNYELQPENLTIGAMLGDTKRPLDYASRLDYYRSRLFSNSGRYTTNILDFSKAIIANLPAAKPYTYVEPGVSSNLNAQLNAGQSWAGATRDWSANAQTWKTPEAQVNSGLDRTNAYYAYALGMTGKGVNVGVLDSGILTEHFEFQGKNAQGQDRVQAVTSTGEYYATHPRYIHDTPDGQFQKGEHFSISGEYDPKINDGHGTEMSGVLGASRNGTGMHGIAFDANIFVANTGGTDDNRFQGSNDLDYNAFMASYNALAAKNVSIVNQSWGQNSRNDVENHFGNVGDSAADNLRDMTAAYRPFWDKAHAGQKTWMDAMADAARQNTFIQIISAGNDSHGANPDTNANLPFFKPDIESKFLSITGYDETSAQVYNRCGTSKWWCVMGVSGIPSTGPEGEIIPNANGTSAAAPSVSGALALVIQRFPYMTASQARDVLLTTSSLQAPDGPDTPVGDLTGGRTYDNLQPVHDAAPGTPQV
;
A
#
# COMPACT_ATOMS: atom_id res chain seq x y z
N MET A 1 50.50 56.40 26.08
CA MET A 1 50.19 56.89 27.43
C MET A 1 49.56 55.73 28.18
N ASP A 2 50.27 55.22 29.18
CA ASP A 2 49.83 54.94 30.57
C ASP A 2 48.32 54.92 30.88
N ALA A 3 47.81 54.12 31.83
CA ALA A 3 48.39 53.03 32.65
C ALA A 3 47.26 52.25 33.36
N ALA A 4 47.64 51.27 34.19
CA ALA A 4 46.75 50.40 34.98
C ALA A 4 46.02 51.11 36.14
N GLY A 5 45.05 50.41 36.77
CA GLY A 5 44.61 50.76 38.13
C GLY A 5 43.35 50.03 38.66
N ASN A 6 43.58 49.09 39.59
CA ASN A 6 42.80 48.74 40.81
C ASN A 6 41.24 48.75 40.79
N GLY A 7 40.52 47.81 41.40
CA GLY A 7 40.88 46.86 42.45
C GLY A 7 40.33 47.29 43.81
N PHE A 8 39.23 46.69 44.25
CA PHE A 8 38.72 46.80 45.63
C PHE A 8 38.09 45.49 46.10
N THR A 9 38.52 45.02 47.26
CA THR A 9 37.91 43.91 48.02
C THR A 9 37.38 44.43 49.34
N LEU A 10 36.29 43.83 49.84
CA LEU A 10 35.86 44.02 51.22
C LEU A 10 35.22 42.73 51.74
N SER A 11 35.87 42.10 52.71
CA SER A 11 35.37 40.89 53.38
C SER A 11 34.58 41.26 54.64
N GLN A 12 33.57 40.48 55.01
CA GLN A 12 33.31 40.23 56.44
C GLN A 12 32.75 38.83 56.70
N LYS A 13 32.81 38.42 57.97
CA LYS A 13 32.90 37.01 58.41
C LYS A 13 31.69 36.57 59.26
N ARG A 14 31.43 35.25 59.20
CA ARG A 14 30.85 34.36 60.25
C ARG A 14 29.37 34.54 60.64
N LYS A 15 28.63 33.42 60.56
CA LYS A 15 28.34 32.58 61.73
C LYS A 15 27.98 31.13 61.33
N ARG A 16 28.34 30.17 62.19
CA ARG A 16 27.97 28.74 62.12
C ARG A 16 26.80 28.50 63.08
N ALA A 17 25.86 27.64 62.71
CA ALA A 17 24.99 26.92 63.65
C ALA A 17 24.79 25.48 63.12
N THR A 18 24.65 24.53 64.03
CA THR A 18 24.74 23.09 63.78
C THR A 18 23.38 22.40 63.83
N GLY A 19 23.15 21.43 62.95
CA GLY A 19 22.06 20.46 63.07
C GLY A 19 22.23 19.32 62.08
N SER A 20 22.60 18.13 62.55
CA SER A 20 22.68 16.93 61.71
C SER A 20 21.38 16.12 61.77
N LYS A 21 20.90 15.71 60.60
CA LYS A 21 20.09 14.49 60.39
C LYS A 21 20.56 13.86 59.08
N SER A 22 20.61 12.54 59.02
CA SER A 22 21.34 11.80 57.99
C SER A 22 20.45 10.81 57.21
N ILE A 23 20.46 10.95 55.88
CA ILE A 23 20.36 9.87 54.85
C ILE A 23 18.93 9.30 54.62
N PRO A 24 18.53 8.87 53.40
CA PRO A 24 19.25 8.77 52.09
C PRO A 24 18.82 9.81 51.02
N LEU A 25 19.68 10.28 50.09
CA LEU A 25 20.07 9.71 48.77
C LEU A 25 18.85 9.49 47.83
N THR A 26 18.78 9.94 46.57
CA THR A 26 19.82 10.14 45.52
C THR A 26 19.32 11.13 44.40
N PRO A 27 20.03 11.44 43.29
CA PRO A 27 20.89 12.62 43.14
C PRO A 27 20.40 13.69 42.10
N ILE A 28 20.75 14.96 42.35
CA ILE A 28 20.82 15.99 41.29
C ILE A 28 22.24 16.01 40.72
N ALA A 29 22.39 15.65 39.44
CA ALA A 29 23.63 15.85 38.67
C ALA A 29 23.40 15.79 37.15
N LEU A 30 22.34 16.44 36.65
CA LEU A 30 22.06 16.52 35.20
C LEU A 30 21.86 17.99 34.78
N GLY A 31 22.95 18.75 34.75
CA GLY A 31 22.87 20.18 34.43
C GLY A 31 24.16 20.96 34.70
N LEU A 32 25.23 20.64 33.97
CA LEU A 32 26.41 21.51 33.75
C LEU A 32 27.42 20.93 32.71
N ALA A 33 26.91 20.27 31.65
CA ALA A 33 27.74 19.68 30.59
C ALA A 33 27.13 19.86 29.17
N LEU A 34 26.38 20.94 28.95
CA LEU A 34 25.78 21.29 27.65
C LEU A 34 26.19 22.71 27.21
N TRP A 35 27.48 23.03 27.29
CA TRP A 35 28.10 24.11 26.53
C TRP A 35 29.62 23.90 26.46
N LEU A 36 30.22 24.36 25.34
CA LEU A 36 31.63 24.21 24.94
C LEU A 36 32.05 22.83 24.38
N GLY A 37 32.24 22.76 23.06
CA GLY A 37 32.91 21.64 22.39
C GLY A 37 32.40 21.35 20.98
N GLN A 38 32.96 22.00 19.96
CA GLN A 38 32.87 21.50 18.59
C GLN A 38 33.73 20.25 18.45
N GLY A 39 33.21 19.20 17.82
CA GLY A 39 33.96 17.98 17.54
C GLY A 39 33.02 16.86 17.10
N SER A 40 33.44 16.12 16.07
CA SER A 40 32.76 14.93 15.58
C SER A 40 32.42 13.95 16.72
N MET A 41 31.13 13.76 17.01
CA MET A 41 30.68 12.60 17.78
C MET A 41 30.81 11.35 16.92
N ALA A 42 32.02 10.77 16.93
CA ALA A 42 32.15 9.33 16.73
C ALA A 42 31.38 8.65 17.87
N TRP A 43 30.31 7.96 17.53
CA TRP A 43 29.63 7.08 18.47
C TRP A 43 30.54 5.89 18.73
N ALA A 44 30.94 5.70 19.99
CA ALA A 44 31.84 4.62 20.37
C ALA A 44 31.09 3.29 20.38
N ASP A 45 31.70 2.28 19.76
CA ASP A 45 31.49 0.84 19.96
C ASP A 45 30.06 0.34 20.15
N ASP A 46 29.27 0.35 19.07
CA ASP A 46 28.16 -0.60 18.90
C ASP A 46 28.43 -1.51 17.69
N ALA A 47 29.16 -2.61 17.95
CA ALA A 47 29.47 -3.61 16.94
C ALA A 47 28.19 -4.36 16.52
N ASN A 48 27.98 -4.49 15.20
CA ASN A 48 26.89 -5.24 14.58
C ASN A 48 26.77 -6.65 15.22
N PRO A 49 25.69 -6.97 15.98
CA PRO A 49 25.54 -8.27 16.62
C PRO A 49 25.18 -9.38 15.62
N TYR A 50 24.72 -9.02 14.41
CA TYR A 50 24.29 -9.92 13.34
C TYR A 50 25.39 -10.14 12.30
N THR A 51 26.60 -10.41 12.79
CA THR A 51 27.72 -10.85 11.94
C THR A 51 27.37 -12.13 11.17
N SER A 52 28.00 -12.34 10.01
CA SER A 52 27.83 -13.55 9.19
C SER A 52 27.90 -14.86 10.02
N PRO A 53 28.89 -15.08 10.91
CA PRO A 53 28.93 -16.27 11.78
C PRO A 53 27.74 -16.41 12.74
N VAL A 54 27.16 -15.29 13.21
CA VAL A 54 25.99 -15.31 14.11
C VAL A 54 24.73 -15.70 13.33
N LEU A 55 24.52 -15.12 12.15
CA LEU A 55 23.43 -15.48 11.25
C LEU A 55 23.53 -16.97 10.85
N GLU A 56 24.70 -17.44 10.42
CA GLU A 56 24.92 -18.84 10.06
C GLU A 56 24.62 -19.78 11.25
N SER A 57 25.08 -19.41 12.45
CA SER A 57 24.82 -20.18 13.68
C SER A 57 23.32 -20.26 14.02
N ALA A 58 22.59 -19.15 13.89
CA ALA A 58 21.16 -19.10 14.17
C ALA A 58 20.36 -19.97 13.19
N PHE A 59 20.66 -19.88 11.89
CA PHE A 59 20.06 -20.74 10.86
C PHE A 59 20.27 -22.22 11.17
N ARG A 60 21.50 -22.62 11.46
CA ARG A 60 21.86 -24.03 11.74
C ARG A 60 21.20 -24.56 13.01
N LYS A 61 21.06 -23.74 14.06
CA LYS A 61 20.33 -24.11 15.28
C LYS A 61 18.83 -24.24 15.04
N ALA A 62 18.24 -23.37 14.21
CA ALA A 62 16.85 -23.47 13.81
C ALA A 62 16.60 -24.79 13.07
N VAL A 63 17.44 -25.14 12.08
CA VAL A 63 17.37 -26.44 11.37
C VAL A 63 17.42 -27.61 12.35
N ALA A 64 18.33 -27.56 13.33
CA ALA A 64 18.47 -28.59 14.36
C ALA A 64 17.29 -28.68 15.36
N SER A 65 16.45 -27.65 15.46
CA SER A 65 15.26 -27.67 16.33
C SER A 65 14.08 -28.48 15.75
N PHE A 66 14.08 -28.75 14.44
CA PHE A 66 13.03 -29.53 13.78
C PHE A 66 13.45 -31.00 13.67
N GLY A 67 12.65 -31.90 14.27
CA GLY A 67 12.91 -33.33 14.18
C GLY A 67 12.52 -33.91 12.79
N PRO A 68 13.13 -35.04 12.35
CA PRO A 68 12.88 -35.64 11.04
C PRO A 68 11.42 -35.98 10.70
N ASN A 69 10.57 -36.11 11.73
CA ASN A 69 9.15 -36.41 11.59
C ASN A 69 8.26 -35.18 11.42
N THR A 70 8.78 -33.96 11.65
CA THR A 70 8.02 -32.71 11.51
C THR A 70 7.78 -32.38 10.03
N ASP A 71 6.67 -31.69 9.76
CA ASP A 71 6.37 -31.20 8.42
C ASP A 71 7.41 -30.16 7.96
N VAL A 72 7.89 -29.30 8.86
CA VAL A 72 8.97 -28.32 8.59
C VAL A 72 10.22 -29.02 8.04
N TYR A 73 10.74 -30.02 8.75
CA TYR A 73 11.96 -30.74 8.34
C TYR A 73 11.83 -31.43 6.98
N LYS A 74 10.66 -32.03 6.72
CA LYS A 74 10.37 -32.74 5.47
C LYS A 74 10.20 -31.77 4.30
N ASN A 75 9.42 -30.72 4.49
CA ASN A 75 9.02 -29.80 3.44
C ASN A 75 10.16 -28.83 3.09
N LEU A 76 10.95 -28.39 4.07
CA LEU A 76 12.17 -27.57 3.89
C LEU A 76 13.44 -28.41 3.66
N ARG A 77 13.30 -29.74 3.54
CA ARG A 77 14.35 -30.67 3.08
C ARG A 77 15.64 -30.68 3.92
N PHE A 78 15.52 -30.54 5.24
CA PHE A 78 16.66 -30.54 6.17
C PHE A 78 17.41 -31.88 6.28
N ALA A 79 16.94 -32.93 5.60
CA ALA A 79 17.65 -34.20 5.42
C ALA A 79 18.91 -34.09 4.52
N TYR A 80 19.04 -33.02 3.74
CA TYR A 80 20.12 -32.82 2.76
C TYR A 80 21.12 -31.79 3.31
N ALA A 81 22.27 -32.25 3.79
CA ALA A 81 23.25 -31.41 4.47
C ALA A 81 23.90 -30.35 3.55
N ASP A 82 24.09 -30.67 2.27
CA ASP A 82 24.57 -29.77 1.22
C ASP A 82 23.60 -28.60 0.96
N ILE A 83 22.30 -28.87 1.00
CA ILE A 83 21.23 -27.88 0.88
C ILE A 83 21.24 -26.93 2.09
N VAL A 84 21.31 -27.49 3.30
CA VAL A 84 21.39 -26.73 4.56
C VAL A 84 22.66 -25.87 4.61
N ASP A 85 23.80 -26.38 4.16
CA ASP A 85 25.07 -25.66 4.11
C ASP A 85 25.06 -24.46 3.15
N LEU A 86 24.35 -24.57 2.02
CA LEU A 86 24.23 -23.48 1.05
C LEU A 86 23.36 -22.36 1.60
N ALA A 87 22.15 -22.66 2.07
CA ALA A 87 21.26 -21.62 2.61
C ALA A 87 21.76 -20.99 3.90
N ALA A 88 22.46 -21.74 4.76
CA ALA A 88 23.11 -21.15 5.93
C ALA A 88 24.12 -20.05 5.53
N LYS A 89 24.85 -20.23 4.43
CA LYS A 89 25.80 -19.25 3.89
C LYS A 89 25.11 -18.09 3.17
N ASP A 90 24.09 -18.35 2.37
CA ASP A 90 23.31 -17.29 1.70
C ASP A 90 22.57 -16.40 2.71
N PHE A 91 22.11 -16.99 3.81
CA PHE A 91 21.60 -16.27 4.98
C PHE A 91 22.69 -15.47 5.69
N ALA A 92 23.86 -16.08 5.91
CA ALA A 92 24.99 -15.40 6.53
C ALA A 92 25.52 -14.21 5.70
N ALA A 93 25.41 -14.28 4.37
CA ALA A 93 25.76 -13.20 3.46
C ALA A 93 24.85 -11.96 3.61
N GLN A 94 23.67 -12.09 4.23
CA GLN A 94 22.80 -10.96 4.55
C GLN A 94 23.39 -10.04 5.63
N SER A 95 24.48 -10.44 6.32
CA SER A 95 25.09 -9.63 7.39
C SER A 95 25.50 -8.22 6.96
N GLY A 96 25.87 -8.04 5.68
CA GLY A 96 26.22 -6.73 5.11
C GLY A 96 25.07 -5.72 5.03
N LYS A 97 23.83 -6.14 5.33
CA LYS A 97 22.70 -5.22 5.51
C LYS A 97 22.84 -4.43 6.82
N PHE A 98 23.38 -5.03 7.89
CA PHE A 98 23.46 -4.42 9.22
C PHE A 98 24.69 -3.51 9.48
N ASP A 99 25.48 -3.20 8.44
CA ASP A 99 26.79 -2.54 8.58
C ASP A 99 26.76 -0.99 8.51
N SER A 100 25.60 -0.34 8.72
CA SER A 100 25.53 1.12 8.86
C SER A 100 24.60 1.56 9.99
N ALA A 101 24.92 2.68 10.65
CA ALA A 101 24.09 3.21 11.74
C ALA A 101 22.64 3.50 11.32
N LEU A 102 22.41 3.85 10.04
CA LEU A 102 21.07 4.09 9.49
C LEU A 102 20.32 2.80 9.07
N LYS A 103 20.97 1.64 9.21
CA LYS A 103 20.34 0.31 9.07
C LYS A 103 20.24 -0.41 10.41
N GLN A 104 21.24 -0.25 11.27
CA GLN A 104 21.20 -0.65 12.69
C GLN A 104 20.03 -0.01 13.46
N ASN A 105 19.60 1.19 13.07
CA ASN A 105 18.43 1.87 13.66
C ASN A 105 17.07 1.48 13.02
N TYR A 106 17.05 0.78 11.87
CA TYR A 106 15.85 0.67 11.02
C TYR A 106 15.62 -0.71 10.34
N GLU A 107 16.48 -1.71 10.55
CA GLU A 107 16.30 -3.09 10.06
C GLU A 107 16.09 -4.09 11.22
N LEU A 108 15.76 -3.61 12.43
CA LEU A 108 15.71 -4.42 13.64
C LEU A 108 14.36 -5.09 13.89
N GLN A 109 13.99 -6.00 12.99
CA GLN A 109 13.23 -7.18 13.38
C GLN A 109 13.82 -8.42 12.68
N PRO A 110 14.27 -9.45 13.44
CA PRO A 110 14.68 -10.76 12.93
C PRO A 110 13.70 -11.45 11.95
N GLU A 111 12.44 -11.03 11.95
CA GLU A 111 11.37 -11.38 11.04
C GLU A 111 11.69 -11.02 9.56
N ASN A 112 12.40 -9.90 9.34
CA ASN A 112 12.80 -9.42 8.01
C ASN A 112 13.90 -10.27 7.36
N LEU A 113 14.72 -10.92 8.20
CA LEU A 113 15.88 -11.71 7.78
C LEU A 113 15.47 -12.96 7.01
N THR A 114 14.32 -13.54 7.36
CA THR A 114 13.89 -14.87 6.93
C THR A 114 13.27 -14.91 5.53
N ILE A 115 12.74 -13.79 5.03
CA ILE A 115 12.23 -13.69 3.65
C ILE A 115 13.38 -13.77 2.63
N GLY A 116 14.55 -13.22 2.96
CA GLY A 116 15.74 -13.24 2.11
C GLY A 116 16.56 -14.53 2.12
N ALA A 117 16.12 -15.56 2.87
CA ALA A 117 16.92 -16.74 3.23
C ALA A 117 16.46 -18.06 2.59
N MET A 118 15.40 -18.03 1.78
CA MET A 118 14.59 -19.21 1.50
C MET A 118 15.23 -20.20 0.51
N LEU A 119 15.04 -21.49 0.81
CA LEU A 119 15.64 -22.62 0.12
C LEU A 119 14.96 -22.96 -1.22
N GLY A 120 15.66 -22.73 -2.33
CA GLY A 120 15.29 -23.26 -3.65
C GLY A 120 15.57 -24.76 -3.82
N ASP A 121 14.81 -25.45 -4.67
CA ASP A 121 14.94 -26.89 -4.93
C ASP A 121 16.20 -27.22 -5.75
N THR A 122 17.27 -27.67 -5.08
CA THR A 122 18.62 -27.88 -5.66
C THR A 122 18.79 -29.11 -6.58
N LYS A 123 17.73 -29.79 -7.01
CA LYS A 123 17.86 -31.07 -7.76
C LYS A 123 18.40 -30.98 -9.21
N ARG A 124 18.92 -29.83 -9.67
CA ARG A 124 19.54 -29.67 -11.00
C ARG A 124 20.77 -28.75 -10.98
N PRO A 125 21.73 -28.91 -11.91
CA PRO A 125 22.85 -27.99 -12.06
C PRO A 125 22.41 -26.55 -12.26
N LEU A 126 23.23 -25.64 -11.72
CA LEU A 126 22.94 -24.22 -11.54
C LEU A 126 22.61 -23.47 -12.84
N ASP A 127 21.39 -22.94 -12.92
CA ASP A 127 21.07 -21.70 -13.63
C ASP A 127 20.20 -20.85 -12.70
N TYR A 128 20.86 -20.00 -11.90
CA TYR A 128 20.25 -19.25 -10.81
C TYR A 128 19.50 -18.00 -11.31
N ALA A 129 19.78 -17.55 -12.54
CA ALA A 129 19.26 -16.29 -13.08
C ALA A 129 17.91 -16.46 -13.78
N SER A 130 17.65 -17.60 -14.42
CA SER A 130 16.49 -17.77 -15.32
C SER A 130 15.21 -18.32 -14.67
N ARG A 131 15.24 -18.69 -13.37
CA ARG A 131 14.13 -19.42 -12.71
C ARG A 131 13.74 -18.94 -11.31
N LEU A 132 14.27 -17.82 -10.84
CA LEU A 132 13.95 -17.29 -9.50
C LEU A 132 12.43 -17.15 -9.29
N ASP A 133 11.72 -16.67 -10.32
CA ASP A 133 10.27 -16.42 -10.26
C ASP A 133 9.43 -17.70 -10.35
N TYR A 134 9.92 -18.76 -10.99
CA TYR A 134 9.28 -20.08 -11.00
C TYR A 134 9.30 -20.77 -9.62
N TYR A 135 10.27 -20.44 -8.77
CA TYR A 135 10.34 -20.96 -7.41
C TYR A 135 9.62 -20.07 -6.40
N ARG A 136 9.65 -18.74 -6.57
CA ARG A 136 8.75 -17.81 -5.88
C ARG A 136 7.28 -18.20 -6.10
N SER A 137 6.85 -18.44 -7.35
CA SER A 137 5.45 -18.78 -7.65
C SER A 137 4.97 -20.12 -7.08
N ARG A 138 5.87 -20.99 -6.59
CA ARG A 138 5.48 -22.18 -5.80
C ARG A 138 5.49 -21.94 -4.30
N LEU A 139 6.39 -21.10 -3.79
CA LEU A 139 6.38 -20.67 -2.40
C LEU A 139 5.08 -19.91 -2.09
N PHE A 140 4.63 -19.06 -3.02
CA PHE A 140 3.37 -18.32 -2.98
C PHE A 140 2.24 -19.02 -3.74
N SER A 141 2.18 -20.38 -3.72
CA SER A 141 1.06 -21.11 -4.32
C SER A 141 0.10 -21.64 -3.24
N ASN A 142 -1.19 -21.31 -3.40
CA ASN A 142 -2.41 -21.51 -2.57
C ASN A 142 -2.56 -22.86 -1.82
N SER A 143 -1.54 -23.29 -1.08
CA SER A 143 -1.51 -24.57 -0.41
C SER A 143 -1.40 -24.45 1.11
N GLY A 144 -1.08 -23.26 1.65
CA GLY A 144 -0.98 -22.90 3.08
C GLY A 144 0.11 -23.64 3.88
N ARG A 145 0.44 -24.86 3.47
CA ARG A 145 1.26 -25.81 4.19
C ARG A 145 2.74 -25.46 4.12
N TYR A 146 3.23 -24.95 3.00
CA TYR A 146 4.64 -24.52 2.92
C TYR A 146 4.88 -23.30 3.81
N THR A 147 3.91 -22.40 3.85
CA THR A 147 3.98 -21.11 4.51
C THR A 147 3.98 -21.20 6.02
N THR A 148 3.09 -22.00 6.62
CA THR A 148 3.15 -22.28 8.07
C THR A 148 4.52 -22.86 8.47
N ASN A 149 5.07 -23.76 7.64
CA ASN A 149 6.38 -24.36 7.92
C ASN A 149 7.54 -23.35 7.80
N ILE A 150 7.45 -22.39 6.86
CA ILE A 150 8.40 -21.29 6.68
C ILE A 150 8.30 -20.32 7.86
N LEU A 151 7.10 -19.93 8.27
CA LEU A 151 6.85 -19.04 9.40
C LEU A 151 7.41 -19.64 10.72
N ASP A 152 7.19 -20.93 10.95
CA ASP A 152 7.70 -21.62 12.13
C ASP A 152 9.23 -21.82 12.09
N PHE A 153 9.79 -22.14 10.93
CA PHE A 153 11.25 -22.13 10.75
C PHE A 153 11.85 -20.73 10.98
N SER A 154 11.14 -19.69 10.55
CA SER A 154 11.55 -18.30 10.74
C SER A 154 11.60 -17.94 12.22
N LYS A 155 10.52 -18.19 12.98
CA LYS A 155 10.50 -18.04 14.45
C LYS A 155 11.65 -18.78 15.14
N ALA A 156 12.01 -19.97 14.65
CA ALA A 156 13.14 -20.74 15.19
C ALA A 156 14.51 -20.10 14.89
N ILE A 157 14.69 -19.44 13.74
CA ILE A 157 15.90 -18.63 13.46
C ILE A 157 15.98 -17.45 14.43
N ILE A 158 14.86 -16.72 14.58
CA ILE A 158 14.71 -15.55 15.44
C ILE A 158 15.08 -15.89 16.90
N ALA A 159 14.54 -17.00 17.41
CA ALA A 159 14.84 -17.50 18.76
C ALA A 159 16.31 -17.87 19.00
N ASN A 160 17.12 -18.02 17.95
CA ASN A 160 18.54 -18.34 18.03
C ASN A 160 19.48 -17.15 17.71
N LEU A 161 18.92 -15.98 17.38
CA LEU A 161 19.67 -14.74 17.17
C LEU A 161 19.88 -13.99 18.51
N PRO A 162 20.94 -13.19 18.65
CA PRO A 162 21.08 -12.27 19.77
C PRO A 162 19.87 -11.33 19.85
N ALA A 163 19.37 -11.09 21.06
CA ALA A 163 18.31 -10.12 21.27
C ALA A 163 18.74 -8.75 20.73
N ALA A 164 17.94 -8.20 19.80
CA ALA A 164 18.14 -6.84 19.32
C ALA A 164 18.13 -5.90 20.53
N LYS A 165 19.09 -4.98 20.61
CA LYS A 165 18.87 -3.76 21.40
C LYS A 165 17.69 -3.05 20.72
N PRO A 166 16.54 -2.83 21.38
CA PRO A 166 15.46 -2.07 20.77
C PRO A 166 15.92 -0.62 20.65
N TYR A 167 16.35 -0.22 19.46
CA TYR A 167 16.50 1.19 19.14
C TYR A 167 15.09 1.76 19.04
N THR A 168 14.77 2.70 19.92
CA THR A 168 13.49 3.41 19.85
C THR A 168 13.43 4.13 18.52
N TYR A 169 12.55 3.66 17.62
CA TYR A 169 12.25 4.38 16.39
C TYR A 169 11.82 5.81 16.73
N VAL A 170 12.55 6.79 16.19
CA VAL A 170 12.20 8.20 16.26
C VAL A 170 11.74 8.61 14.88
N GLU A 171 10.51 9.13 14.77
CA GLU A 171 9.99 9.68 13.52
C GLU A 171 10.98 10.71 12.93
N PRO A 172 11.28 10.65 11.61
CA PRO A 172 11.95 11.74 10.91
C PRO A 172 11.11 13.02 10.98
N GLY A 173 11.37 13.86 11.99
CA GLY A 173 10.69 15.15 12.12
C GLY A 173 10.99 16.09 10.95
N VAL A 174 10.05 16.98 10.65
CA VAL A 174 10.21 18.10 9.70
C VAL A 174 11.39 18.98 10.12
N SER A 175 12.58 18.72 9.57
CA SER A 175 13.89 19.15 10.08
C SER A 175 14.04 18.95 11.59
N SER A 176 14.84 17.98 12.01
CA SER A 176 15.25 17.79 13.41
C SER A 176 15.94 19.03 14.04
N ASN A 177 16.24 20.05 13.23
CA ASN A 177 16.84 21.30 13.63
C ASN A 177 15.94 22.54 13.40
N LEU A 178 14.66 22.38 13.02
CA LEU A 178 13.75 23.49 12.66
C LEU A 178 13.73 24.61 13.72
N ASN A 179 13.61 24.24 14.99
CA ASN A 179 13.61 25.20 16.10
C ASN A 179 14.94 25.95 16.23
N ALA A 180 16.09 25.30 16.03
CA ALA A 180 17.38 25.98 16.09
C ALA A 180 17.65 26.83 14.84
N GLN A 181 17.16 26.41 13.66
CA GLN A 181 17.23 27.16 12.41
C GLN A 181 16.41 28.46 12.50
N LEU A 182 15.17 28.39 13.00
CA LEU A 182 14.33 29.55 13.28
C LEU A 182 14.95 30.45 14.37
N ASN A 183 15.47 29.87 15.46
CA ASN A 183 16.16 30.62 16.52
C ASN A 183 17.50 31.25 16.05
N ALA A 184 18.14 30.69 15.02
CA ALA A 184 19.32 31.26 14.36
C ALA A 184 18.96 32.36 13.33
N GLY A 185 17.68 32.73 13.21
CA GLY A 185 17.22 33.82 12.34
C GLY A 185 16.99 33.40 10.88
N GLN A 186 16.98 32.10 10.55
CA GLN A 186 16.47 31.69 9.25
C GLN A 186 14.97 31.97 9.18
N SER A 187 14.51 32.52 8.06
CA SER A 187 13.07 32.62 7.81
C SER A 187 12.45 31.22 7.72
N TRP A 188 11.14 31.10 7.95
CA TRP A 188 10.41 29.85 7.70
C TRP A 188 10.74 29.28 6.31
N ALA A 189 10.70 30.12 5.27
CA ALA A 189 11.06 29.75 3.91
C ALA A 189 12.55 29.41 3.69
N GLY A 190 13.45 29.71 4.63
CA GLY A 190 14.85 29.30 4.61
C GLY A 190 15.11 28.01 5.37
N ALA A 191 14.37 27.76 6.46
CA ALA A 191 14.48 26.54 7.26
C ALA A 191 13.71 25.34 6.66
N THR A 192 12.66 25.58 5.86
CA THR A 192 11.79 24.50 5.35
C THR A 192 11.86 24.24 3.85
N ARG A 193 12.62 25.01 3.05
CA ARG A 193 12.60 24.90 1.57
C ARG A 193 13.49 23.84 0.94
N ASP A 194 14.39 23.21 1.68
CA ASP A 194 15.12 22.05 1.14
C ASP A 194 14.23 20.80 1.20
N TRP A 195 13.18 20.82 0.36
CA TRP A 195 12.21 19.75 0.23
C TRP A 195 12.88 18.45 -0.21
N SER A 196 13.92 18.54 -1.04
CA SER A 196 14.69 17.37 -1.47
C SER A 196 15.45 16.76 -0.28
N ALA A 197 16.19 17.53 0.51
CA ALA A 197 16.88 17.02 1.69
C ALA A 197 15.90 16.47 2.76
N ASN A 198 14.78 17.17 3.00
CA ASN A 198 13.75 16.69 3.91
C ASN A 198 13.09 15.41 3.38
N ALA A 199 12.85 15.27 2.08
CA ALA A 199 12.35 14.01 1.50
C ALA A 199 13.37 12.86 1.63
N GLN A 200 14.69 13.14 1.52
CA GLN A 200 15.72 12.11 1.75
C GLN A 200 15.70 11.54 3.18
N THR A 201 15.32 12.31 4.22
CA THR A 201 15.27 11.77 5.59
C THR A 201 14.16 10.75 5.81
N TRP A 202 13.19 10.66 4.90
CA TRP A 202 12.13 9.65 4.91
C TRP A 202 12.48 8.37 4.14
N LYS A 203 13.60 8.33 3.40
CA LYS A 203 14.09 7.13 2.71
C LYS A 203 14.80 6.16 3.65
N THR A 204 14.08 5.66 4.65
CA THR A 204 14.57 4.60 5.54
C THR A 204 14.71 3.27 4.79
N PRO A 205 15.48 2.29 5.29
CA PRO A 205 15.60 0.95 4.68
C PRO A 205 14.24 0.29 4.39
N GLU A 206 13.32 0.31 5.37
CA GLU A 206 11.90 -0.06 5.24
C GLU A 206 11.21 0.64 4.06
N ALA A 207 11.30 1.97 3.98
CA ALA A 207 10.68 2.73 2.90
C ALA A 207 11.32 2.43 1.52
N GLN A 208 12.63 2.19 1.50
CA GLN A 208 13.38 1.84 0.29
C GLN A 208 13.03 0.45 -0.27
N VAL A 209 12.33 -0.41 0.49
CA VAL A 209 11.73 -1.64 -0.07
C VAL A 209 10.63 -1.26 -1.07
N ASN A 210 9.78 -0.28 -0.75
CA ASN A 210 8.69 0.16 -1.62
C ASN A 210 9.14 1.20 -2.66
N SER A 211 9.57 0.72 -3.83
CA SER A 211 9.96 1.57 -4.98
C SER A 211 8.84 2.51 -5.47
N GLY A 212 7.58 2.23 -5.12
CA GLY A 212 6.44 3.09 -5.42
C GLY A 212 6.44 4.43 -4.69
N LEU A 213 7.11 4.55 -3.54
CA LEU A 213 7.18 5.80 -2.78
C LEU A 213 7.97 6.89 -3.51
N ASP A 214 9.00 6.50 -4.27
CA ASP A 214 9.72 7.42 -5.16
C ASP A 214 8.88 7.77 -6.39
N ARG A 215 8.27 6.77 -7.03
CA ARG A 215 7.44 6.95 -8.25
C ARG A 215 6.19 7.81 -7.99
N THR A 216 5.64 7.79 -6.78
CA THR A 216 4.52 8.65 -6.34
C THR A 216 4.95 9.98 -5.70
N ASN A 217 6.25 10.25 -5.53
CA ASN A 217 6.78 11.38 -4.76
C ASN A 217 6.30 11.43 -3.28
N ALA A 218 5.88 10.31 -2.70
CA ALA A 218 5.30 10.25 -1.35
C ALA A 218 6.23 10.81 -0.26
N TYR A 219 7.56 10.68 -0.43
CA TYR A 219 8.57 11.26 0.47
C TYR A 219 8.44 12.78 0.68
N TYR A 220 7.95 13.53 -0.32
CA TYR A 220 7.71 14.97 -0.18
C TYR A 220 6.46 15.27 0.66
N ALA A 221 5.45 14.40 0.62
CA ALA A 221 4.27 14.48 1.47
C ALA A 221 4.63 14.14 2.93
N TYR A 222 5.45 13.10 3.15
CA TYR A 222 5.98 12.77 4.49
C TYR A 222 6.85 13.90 5.06
N ALA A 223 7.70 14.53 4.23
CA ALA A 223 8.47 15.73 4.61
C ALA A 223 7.61 16.95 5.02
N LEU A 224 6.32 16.93 4.67
CA LEU A 224 5.30 17.92 5.06
C LEU A 224 4.40 17.43 6.21
N GLY A 225 4.66 16.26 6.78
CA GLY A 225 3.86 15.65 7.86
C GLY A 225 2.57 14.96 7.40
N MET A 226 2.45 14.65 6.11
CA MET A 226 1.27 13.98 5.53
C MET A 226 1.57 12.49 5.35
N THR A 227 0.92 11.62 6.11
CA THR A 227 1.16 10.17 6.20
C THR A 227 -0.11 9.33 5.97
N GLY A 228 -1.25 9.99 5.72
CA GLY A 228 -2.59 9.40 5.67
C GLY A 228 -3.35 9.54 7.00
N LYS A 229 -2.70 10.05 8.05
CA LYS A 229 -3.19 10.04 9.42
C LYS A 229 -4.58 10.66 9.59
N GLY A 230 -5.50 9.85 10.10
CA GLY A 230 -6.88 10.25 10.37
C GLY A 230 -7.81 10.25 9.15
N VAL A 231 -7.31 9.89 7.96
CA VAL A 231 -8.16 9.65 6.79
C VAL A 231 -8.70 8.22 6.85
N ASN A 232 -10.01 8.08 6.69
CA ASN A 232 -10.68 6.79 6.62
C ASN A 232 -10.82 6.37 5.16
N VAL A 233 -10.27 5.20 4.83
CA VAL A 233 -10.28 4.63 3.48
C VAL A 233 -10.97 3.28 3.51
N GLY A 234 -11.97 3.11 2.66
CA GLY A 234 -12.62 1.84 2.41
C GLY A 234 -11.88 1.07 1.34
N VAL A 235 -11.88 -0.25 1.46
CA VAL A 235 -11.47 -1.21 0.42
C VAL A 235 -12.65 -2.18 0.28
N LEU A 236 -13.10 -2.42 -0.95
CA LEU A 236 -14.06 -3.47 -1.26
C LEU A 236 -13.35 -4.47 -2.18
N ASP A 237 -13.03 -5.66 -1.66
CA ASP A 237 -12.16 -6.62 -2.33
C ASP A 237 -12.43 -8.07 -1.85
N SER A 238 -11.50 -9.02 -1.94
CA SER A 238 -11.66 -10.40 -1.43
C SER A 238 -11.51 -10.53 0.10
N GLY A 239 -11.42 -9.43 0.84
CA GLY A 239 -11.24 -9.42 2.30
C GLY A 239 -9.77 -9.28 2.73
N ILE A 240 -9.52 -9.27 4.03
CA ILE A 240 -8.19 -8.92 4.60
C ILE A 240 -7.81 -9.81 5.77
N LEU A 241 -6.54 -10.21 5.85
CA LEU A 241 -5.92 -10.76 7.06
C LEU A 241 -5.57 -9.60 8.01
N THR A 242 -6.47 -9.18 8.89
CA THR A 242 -6.23 -8.03 9.79
C THR A 242 -5.08 -8.27 10.77
N GLU A 243 -4.77 -9.53 11.08
CA GLU A 243 -3.66 -9.92 11.95
C GLU A 243 -2.26 -9.86 11.30
N HIS A 244 -2.16 -9.46 10.02
CA HIS A 244 -0.87 -9.28 9.35
C HIS A 244 0.04 -8.32 10.15
N PHE A 245 1.35 -8.62 10.21
CA PHE A 245 2.29 -7.83 11.03
C PHE A 245 2.47 -6.39 10.51
N GLU A 246 2.25 -6.17 9.21
CA GLU A 246 2.20 -4.84 8.60
C GLU A 246 0.86 -4.10 8.77
N PHE A 247 -0.14 -4.65 9.46
CA PHE A 247 -1.40 -3.92 9.75
C PHE A 247 -1.53 -3.47 11.20
N GLN A 248 -0.48 -3.67 11.99
CA GLN A 248 -0.40 -3.28 13.39
C GLN A 248 -0.41 -1.76 13.57
N GLY A 249 -1.19 -1.26 14.52
CA GLY A 249 -1.27 0.17 14.85
C GLY A 249 -2.67 0.57 15.27
N LYS A 250 -2.79 1.70 15.99
CA LYS A 250 -4.09 2.17 16.49
C LYS A 250 -4.48 3.52 15.87
N ASN A 251 -5.77 3.68 15.59
CA ASN A 251 -6.38 4.93 15.18
C ASN A 251 -6.51 5.90 16.37
N ALA A 252 -7.01 7.12 16.11
CA ALA A 252 -7.18 8.16 17.13
C ALA A 252 -8.18 7.78 18.25
N GLN A 253 -8.99 6.75 18.06
CA GLN A 253 -9.95 6.19 19.00
C GLN A 253 -9.39 4.98 19.79
N GLY A 254 -8.13 4.60 19.56
CA GLY A 254 -7.48 3.46 20.21
C GLY A 254 -7.90 2.08 19.65
N GLN A 255 -8.67 2.04 18.57
CA GLN A 255 -9.02 0.83 17.83
C GLN A 255 -7.93 0.51 16.81
N ASP A 256 -7.87 -0.71 16.30
CA ASP A 256 -6.96 -1.07 15.22
C ASP A 256 -7.16 -0.18 13.99
N ARG A 257 -6.04 0.21 13.37
CA ARG A 257 -6.02 1.09 12.20
C ARG A 257 -6.64 0.41 10.98
N VAL A 258 -6.44 -0.90 10.87
CA VAL A 258 -6.98 -1.77 9.82
C VAL A 258 -8.08 -2.64 10.42
N GLN A 259 -9.27 -2.65 9.81
CA GLN A 259 -10.45 -3.35 10.32
C GLN A 259 -11.26 -3.99 9.19
N ALA A 260 -11.63 -5.26 9.35
CA ALA A 260 -12.74 -5.84 8.59
C ALA A 260 -14.09 -5.18 8.95
N VAL A 261 -15.00 -5.10 7.98
CA VAL A 261 -16.42 -4.76 8.20
C VAL A 261 -17.32 -5.86 7.64
N THR A 262 -18.45 -6.11 8.30
CA THR A 262 -19.41 -7.15 7.89
C THR A 262 -20.56 -6.54 7.11
N SER A 263 -20.83 -7.08 5.93
CA SER A 263 -21.98 -6.75 5.08
C SER A 263 -23.12 -7.73 5.35
N THR A 264 -24.30 -7.23 5.74
CA THR A 264 -25.47 -8.08 6.04
C THR A 264 -26.72 -7.60 5.28
N GLY A 265 -27.61 -8.53 4.95
CA GLY A 265 -28.83 -8.23 4.21
C GLY A 265 -29.53 -9.48 3.68
N GLU A 266 -30.32 -9.29 2.62
CA GLU A 266 -30.97 -10.35 1.83
C GLU A 266 -30.65 -10.13 0.35
N TYR A 267 -30.38 -11.18 -0.41
CA TYR A 267 -30.12 -11.05 -1.85
C TYR A 267 -31.34 -10.50 -2.59
N TYR A 268 -31.14 -9.49 -3.44
CA TYR A 268 -32.18 -8.84 -4.22
C TYR A 268 -32.75 -9.73 -5.34
N ALA A 269 -31.90 -10.57 -5.93
CA ALA A 269 -32.24 -11.50 -7.01
C ALA A 269 -31.66 -12.91 -6.75
N THR A 270 -32.22 -13.91 -7.44
CA THR A 270 -31.59 -15.23 -7.55
C THR A 270 -30.51 -15.15 -8.62
N HIS A 271 -29.26 -15.49 -8.27
CA HIS A 271 -28.11 -15.43 -9.18
C HIS A 271 -27.16 -16.63 -8.96
N PRO A 272 -26.29 -16.99 -9.93
CA PRO A 272 -25.34 -18.08 -9.78
C PRO A 272 -24.38 -17.85 -8.60
N ARG A 273 -24.01 -18.94 -7.93
CA ARG A 273 -22.92 -18.95 -6.96
C ARG A 273 -21.54 -18.80 -7.65
N TYR A 274 -20.51 -18.56 -6.85
CA TYR A 274 -19.13 -18.43 -7.34
C TYR A 274 -18.54 -19.80 -7.70
N ILE A 275 -17.48 -19.86 -8.52
CA ILE A 275 -17.00 -21.13 -9.14
C ILE A 275 -16.55 -22.17 -8.09
N HIS A 276 -16.21 -21.74 -6.87
CA HIS A 276 -15.72 -22.60 -5.79
C HIS A 276 -16.68 -22.73 -4.60
N ASP A 277 -17.88 -22.12 -4.67
CA ASP A 277 -18.95 -22.36 -3.70
C ASP A 277 -19.41 -23.83 -3.79
N THR A 278 -18.93 -24.68 -2.88
CA THR A 278 -19.41 -26.05 -2.76
C THR A 278 -20.52 -26.12 -1.71
N PRO A 279 -21.76 -26.52 -2.05
CA PRO A 279 -22.20 -27.11 -3.33
C PRO A 279 -22.57 -26.08 -4.40
N ASP A 280 -22.34 -26.46 -5.66
CA ASP A 280 -22.81 -25.73 -6.84
C ASP A 280 -24.29 -25.32 -6.73
N GLY A 281 -24.62 -24.11 -7.17
CA GLY A 281 -26.02 -23.67 -7.20
C GLY A 281 -26.21 -22.18 -7.42
N GLN A 282 -27.24 -21.64 -6.78
CA GLN A 282 -27.63 -20.24 -6.85
C GLN A 282 -27.82 -19.69 -5.43
N PHE A 283 -27.46 -18.42 -5.23
CA PHE A 283 -27.99 -17.62 -4.13
C PHE A 283 -29.46 -17.30 -4.46
N GLN A 284 -30.36 -17.40 -3.48
CA GLN A 284 -31.79 -17.18 -3.70
C GLN A 284 -32.23 -15.78 -3.34
N LYS A 285 -33.15 -15.20 -4.11
CA LYS A 285 -33.82 -13.96 -3.72
C LYS A 285 -34.45 -14.08 -2.32
N GLY A 286 -34.12 -13.17 -1.42
CA GLY A 286 -34.57 -13.19 -0.02
C GLY A 286 -33.77 -14.13 0.89
N GLU A 287 -32.75 -14.83 0.39
CA GLU A 287 -31.79 -15.55 1.25
C GLU A 287 -30.93 -14.51 2.01
N HIS A 288 -30.88 -14.65 3.33
CA HIS A 288 -30.04 -13.79 4.18
C HIS A 288 -28.55 -14.06 3.93
N PHE A 289 -27.74 -13.00 3.89
CA PHE A 289 -26.29 -13.09 3.86
C PHE A 289 -25.64 -12.33 5.03
N SER A 290 -24.43 -12.79 5.38
CA SER A 290 -23.52 -12.11 6.32
C SER A 290 -22.09 -12.35 5.85
N ILE A 291 -21.54 -11.39 5.12
CA ILE A 291 -20.23 -11.49 4.47
C ILE A 291 -19.23 -10.74 5.33
N SER A 292 -18.22 -11.43 5.86
CA SER A 292 -17.16 -10.82 6.67
C SER A 292 -16.09 -10.16 5.80
N GLY A 293 -15.64 -8.97 6.19
CA GLY A 293 -14.44 -8.33 5.65
C GLY A 293 -13.14 -9.08 5.93
N GLU A 294 -13.13 -9.97 6.92
CA GLU A 294 -11.96 -10.79 7.27
C GLU A 294 -11.73 -11.85 6.20
N TYR A 295 -10.46 -12.15 5.92
CA TYR A 295 -10.04 -13.21 5.01
C TYR A 295 -10.43 -14.60 5.54
N ASP A 296 -11.24 -15.34 4.76
CA ASP A 296 -11.44 -16.79 4.95
C ASP A 296 -10.81 -17.54 3.76
N PRO A 297 -9.72 -18.32 3.94
CA PRO A 297 -9.06 -19.07 2.87
C PRO A 297 -9.93 -20.15 2.19
N LYS A 298 -11.16 -20.37 2.65
CA LYS A 298 -12.15 -21.25 1.98
C LYS A 298 -13.00 -20.52 0.94
N ILE A 299 -13.08 -19.19 1.03
CA ILE A 299 -13.98 -18.34 0.24
C ILE A 299 -13.17 -17.33 -0.58
N ASN A 300 -12.02 -16.91 -0.07
CA ASN A 300 -11.24 -15.79 -0.56
C ASN A 300 -9.84 -16.23 -1.02
N ASP A 301 -9.27 -15.43 -1.92
CA ASP A 301 -7.83 -15.40 -2.18
C ASP A 301 -7.17 -14.30 -1.33
N GLY A 302 -5.86 -14.08 -1.51
CA GLY A 302 -5.13 -13.04 -0.80
C GLY A 302 -5.27 -11.63 -1.34
N HIS A 303 -6.02 -11.42 -2.43
CA HIS A 303 -5.96 -10.20 -3.21
C HIS A 303 -6.31 -8.94 -2.40
N GLY A 304 -7.35 -8.97 -1.57
CA GLY A 304 -7.71 -7.83 -0.71
C GLY A 304 -6.69 -7.52 0.40
N THR A 305 -5.92 -8.52 0.84
CA THR A 305 -4.76 -8.33 1.73
C THR A 305 -3.64 -7.63 0.96
N GLU A 306 -3.33 -8.12 -0.24
CA GLU A 306 -2.32 -7.55 -1.13
C GLU A 306 -2.63 -6.10 -1.54
N MET A 307 -3.86 -5.76 -1.88
CA MET A 307 -4.18 -4.39 -2.28
C MET A 307 -4.26 -3.42 -1.10
N SER A 308 -4.52 -3.92 0.11
CA SER A 308 -4.48 -3.10 1.34
C SER A 308 -3.06 -2.77 1.80
N GLY A 309 -2.08 -3.65 1.57
CA GLY A 309 -0.66 -3.39 1.88
C GLY A 309 -0.06 -2.24 1.07
N VAL A 310 -0.33 -2.19 -0.24
CA VAL A 310 0.09 -1.09 -1.13
C VAL A 310 -0.44 0.26 -0.62
N LEU A 311 -1.71 0.29 -0.23
CA LEU A 311 -2.40 1.49 0.23
C LEU A 311 -1.78 1.99 1.53
N GLY A 312 -1.68 1.11 2.53
CA GLY A 312 -1.28 1.49 3.88
C GLY A 312 -0.94 0.29 4.75
N ALA A 313 0.02 -0.54 4.36
CA ALA A 313 0.88 -1.22 5.31
C ALA A 313 1.53 -0.20 6.27
N SER A 314 1.59 -0.54 7.55
CA SER A 314 2.08 0.27 8.66
C SER A 314 3.57 0.52 8.53
N ARG A 315 3.98 1.73 8.92
CA ARG A 315 5.40 2.05 9.06
C ARG A 315 5.86 1.74 10.48
N ASN A 316 6.53 0.61 10.66
CA ASN A 316 6.91 0.02 11.94
C ASN A 316 8.43 -0.21 12.09
N GLY A 317 9.23 0.09 11.06
CA GLY A 317 10.67 -0.16 10.99
C GLY A 317 11.03 -1.56 10.49
N THR A 318 10.10 -2.25 9.82
CA THR A 318 10.23 -3.64 9.37
C THR A 318 9.55 -3.84 8.01
N GLY A 319 9.85 -4.94 7.32
CA GLY A 319 9.28 -5.30 6.02
C GLY A 319 9.14 -4.15 5.03
N MET A 320 7.91 -3.67 4.83
CA MET A 320 7.55 -2.56 3.94
C MET A 320 6.40 -1.71 4.52
N HIS A 321 6.25 -0.49 4.01
CA HIS A 321 5.08 0.33 4.32
C HIS A 321 4.36 0.80 3.05
N GLY A 322 3.05 1.01 3.18
CA GLY A 322 2.19 1.54 2.12
C GLY A 322 2.34 3.06 1.95
N ILE A 323 1.73 3.61 0.91
CA ILE A 323 1.83 5.04 0.59
C ILE A 323 1.17 5.93 1.67
N ALA A 324 0.06 5.49 2.26
CA ALA A 324 -0.65 6.16 3.35
C ALA A 324 -0.63 5.30 4.62
N PHE A 325 0.56 5.03 5.16
CA PHE A 325 0.80 4.11 6.26
C PHE A 325 0.06 4.44 7.58
N ASP A 326 -0.37 5.68 7.79
CA ASP A 326 -1.18 6.10 8.96
C ASP A 326 -2.69 6.19 8.65
N ALA A 327 -3.15 5.90 7.43
CA ALA A 327 -4.57 5.92 7.09
C ALA A 327 -5.33 4.77 7.78
N ASN A 328 -6.57 5.03 8.20
CA ASN A 328 -7.45 3.98 8.73
C ASN A 328 -8.08 3.21 7.57
N ILE A 329 -7.90 1.90 7.53
CA ILE A 329 -8.38 1.03 6.44
C ILE A 329 -9.56 0.21 6.94
N PHE A 330 -10.67 0.26 6.20
CA PHE A 330 -11.86 -0.53 6.47
C PHE A 330 -12.14 -1.43 5.27
N VAL A 331 -12.14 -2.74 5.44
CA VAL A 331 -12.27 -3.69 4.33
C VAL A 331 -13.62 -4.38 4.37
N ALA A 332 -14.41 -4.21 3.31
CA ALA A 332 -15.59 -5.01 3.02
C ALA A 332 -15.23 -6.07 1.98
N ASN A 333 -15.88 -7.22 2.06
CA ASN A 333 -15.62 -8.35 1.17
C ASN A 333 -16.70 -8.43 0.07
N THR A 334 -16.27 -8.78 -1.14
CA THR A 334 -17.11 -9.04 -2.32
C THR A 334 -17.85 -10.39 -2.25
N GLY A 335 -17.47 -11.24 -1.29
CA GLY A 335 -18.07 -12.53 -1.00
C GLY A 335 -17.36 -13.73 -1.64
N GLY A 336 -16.23 -13.52 -2.32
CA GLY A 336 -15.49 -14.57 -3.02
C GLY A 336 -14.02 -14.21 -3.23
N THR A 337 -13.39 -14.87 -4.19
CA THR A 337 -12.05 -14.52 -4.69
C THR A 337 -12.15 -13.44 -5.79
N ASP A 338 -11.04 -12.84 -6.21
CA ASP A 338 -11.00 -12.09 -7.47
C ASP A 338 -11.13 -13.06 -8.65
N ASP A 339 -10.25 -14.06 -8.74
CA ASP A 339 -10.16 -15.00 -9.89
C ASP A 339 -11.42 -15.81 -10.25
N ASN A 340 -12.38 -15.99 -9.34
CA ASN A 340 -13.45 -16.99 -9.47
C ASN A 340 -14.88 -16.40 -9.38
N ARG A 341 -14.99 -15.09 -9.56
CA ARG A 341 -16.24 -14.32 -9.44
C ARG A 341 -16.55 -13.58 -10.74
N PHE A 342 -17.36 -14.19 -11.60
CA PHE A 342 -17.88 -13.50 -12.79
C PHE A 342 -18.69 -12.26 -12.39
N GLN A 343 -18.57 -11.18 -13.17
CA GLN A 343 -19.16 -9.86 -12.85
C GLN A 343 -20.23 -9.39 -13.84
N GLY A 344 -20.89 -10.31 -14.53
CA GLY A 344 -21.94 -9.98 -15.48
C GLY A 344 -23.21 -9.38 -14.89
N SER A 345 -24.09 -8.92 -15.79
CA SER A 345 -25.40 -8.35 -15.46
C SER A 345 -26.33 -9.33 -14.74
N ASN A 346 -26.01 -10.64 -14.77
CA ASN A 346 -26.72 -11.72 -14.10
C ASN A 346 -25.93 -12.39 -12.96
N ASP A 347 -24.68 -11.99 -12.71
CA ASP A 347 -23.76 -12.76 -11.86
C ASP A 347 -23.65 -12.24 -10.42
N LEU A 348 -23.84 -10.93 -10.20
CA LEU A 348 -23.69 -10.26 -8.90
C LEU A 348 -24.95 -9.49 -8.47
N ASP A 349 -25.18 -9.43 -7.16
CA ASP A 349 -26.42 -8.90 -6.56
C ASP A 349 -26.34 -7.43 -6.12
N TYR A 350 -27.42 -6.68 -6.35
CA TYR A 350 -27.53 -5.27 -5.95
C TYR A 350 -27.48 -5.07 -4.42
N ASN A 351 -28.18 -5.88 -3.63
CA ASN A 351 -28.24 -5.69 -2.18
C ASN A 351 -26.92 -6.08 -1.51
N ALA A 352 -26.24 -7.13 -1.98
CA ALA A 352 -24.92 -7.51 -1.49
C ALA A 352 -23.90 -6.35 -1.62
N PHE A 353 -23.83 -5.74 -2.80
CA PHE A 353 -22.93 -4.61 -3.04
C PHE A 353 -23.34 -3.35 -2.27
N MET A 354 -24.63 -3.01 -2.23
CA MET A 354 -25.11 -1.89 -1.40
C MET A 354 -24.80 -2.10 0.09
N ALA A 355 -24.91 -3.33 0.61
CA ALA A 355 -24.57 -3.64 2.00
C ALA A 355 -23.07 -3.38 2.27
N SER A 356 -22.18 -3.78 1.36
CA SER A 356 -20.75 -3.48 1.47
C SER A 356 -20.45 -1.98 1.40
N TYR A 357 -21.06 -1.23 0.47
CA TYR A 357 -20.90 0.22 0.44
C TYR A 357 -21.43 0.90 1.71
N ASN A 358 -22.56 0.44 2.26
CA ASN A 358 -23.13 0.98 3.49
C ASN A 358 -22.29 0.63 4.72
N ALA A 359 -21.70 -0.56 4.79
CA ALA A 359 -20.79 -0.96 5.86
C ALA A 359 -19.51 -0.11 5.89
N LEU A 360 -18.98 0.24 4.70
CA LEU A 360 -17.86 1.20 4.57
C LEU A 360 -18.30 2.64 4.88
N ALA A 361 -19.47 3.09 4.39
CA ALA A 361 -20.03 4.41 4.68
C ALA A 361 -20.21 4.65 6.18
N ALA A 362 -20.64 3.65 6.94
CA ALA A 362 -20.79 3.71 8.39
C ALA A 362 -19.46 3.96 9.14
N LYS A 363 -18.31 3.77 8.48
CA LYS A 363 -16.98 4.12 9.00
C LYS A 363 -16.53 5.54 8.58
N ASN A 364 -17.39 6.32 7.93
CA ASN A 364 -17.10 7.66 7.40
C ASN A 364 -15.89 7.69 6.47
N VAL A 365 -15.76 6.68 5.59
CA VAL A 365 -14.69 6.65 4.59
C VAL A 365 -14.81 7.81 3.60
N SER A 366 -13.67 8.30 3.11
CA SER A 366 -13.60 9.32 2.04
C SER A 366 -13.32 8.71 0.67
N ILE A 367 -12.75 7.50 0.64
CA ILE A 367 -12.36 6.74 -0.54
C ILE A 367 -12.94 5.33 -0.39
N VAL A 368 -13.37 4.70 -1.47
CA VAL A 368 -13.58 3.25 -1.56
C VAL A 368 -12.75 2.72 -2.73
N ASN A 369 -11.66 2.02 -2.41
CA ASN A 369 -10.79 1.36 -3.39
C ASN A 369 -11.41 0.02 -3.84
N GLN A 370 -11.40 -0.24 -5.14
CA GLN A 370 -11.84 -1.47 -5.78
C GLN A 370 -10.79 -1.87 -6.81
N SER A 371 -10.10 -2.99 -6.55
CA SER A 371 -8.95 -3.46 -7.34
C SER A 371 -9.23 -4.74 -8.14
N TRP A 372 -10.48 -5.20 -8.10
CA TRP A 372 -10.92 -6.48 -8.64
C TRP A 372 -11.61 -6.34 -10.00
N GLY A 373 -11.56 -7.39 -10.81
CA GLY A 373 -12.15 -7.40 -12.14
C GLY A 373 -12.05 -8.76 -12.82
N GLN A 374 -13.15 -9.23 -13.39
CA GLN A 374 -13.23 -10.51 -14.10
C GLN A 374 -14.10 -10.42 -15.36
N ASN A 375 -14.08 -11.47 -16.16
CA ASN A 375 -15.07 -11.63 -17.23
C ASN A 375 -16.48 -11.85 -16.67
N SER A 376 -17.48 -11.43 -17.43
CA SER A 376 -18.88 -11.87 -17.35
C SER A 376 -19.05 -13.25 -18.00
N ARG A 377 -20.08 -14.00 -17.58
CA ARG A 377 -20.54 -15.21 -18.29
C ARG A 377 -21.19 -14.91 -19.65
N ASN A 378 -21.42 -13.63 -19.98
CA ASN A 378 -21.95 -13.16 -21.25
C ASN A 378 -20.83 -12.43 -22.01
N ASP A 379 -20.30 -13.04 -23.08
CA ASP A 379 -19.15 -12.52 -23.83
C ASP A 379 -19.32 -11.07 -24.32
N VAL A 380 -20.55 -10.64 -24.63
CA VAL A 380 -20.82 -9.25 -25.03
C VAL A 380 -20.45 -8.24 -23.94
N GLU A 381 -20.57 -8.60 -22.66
CA GLU A 381 -20.27 -7.75 -21.51
C GLU A 381 -18.76 -7.63 -21.25
N ASN A 382 -17.91 -8.33 -22.01
CA ASN A 382 -16.44 -8.33 -21.90
C ASN A 382 -15.76 -7.50 -23.00
N HIS A 383 -16.51 -6.97 -23.97
CA HIS A 383 -15.94 -6.27 -25.14
C HIS A 383 -15.87 -4.75 -24.91
N PHE A 384 -14.73 -4.27 -24.40
CA PHE A 384 -14.52 -2.83 -24.16
C PHE A 384 -13.75 -2.12 -25.29
N GLY A 385 -13.50 -2.81 -26.41
CA GLY A 385 -12.79 -2.30 -27.59
C GLY A 385 -11.26 -2.39 -27.48
N ASN A 386 -10.56 -2.49 -28.61
CA ASN A 386 -9.10 -2.72 -28.67
C ASN A 386 -8.30 -1.54 -29.21
N VAL A 387 -7.04 -1.47 -28.77
CA VAL A 387 -6.03 -0.54 -29.27
C VAL A 387 -5.72 -0.86 -30.72
N GLY A 388 -6.03 0.08 -31.62
CA GLY A 388 -5.91 -0.07 -33.07
C GLY A 388 -7.25 -0.04 -33.80
N ASP A 389 -8.35 -0.35 -33.10
CA ASP A 389 -9.70 -0.18 -33.63
C ASP A 389 -10.08 1.32 -33.73
N SER A 390 -11.05 1.65 -34.58
CA SER A 390 -11.51 3.04 -34.70
C SER A 390 -12.22 3.50 -33.41
N ALA A 391 -12.27 4.81 -33.15
CA ALA A 391 -13.03 5.34 -32.02
C ALA A 391 -14.54 5.00 -32.11
N ALA A 392 -15.08 4.81 -33.32
CA ALA A 392 -16.46 4.40 -33.51
C ALA A 392 -16.69 2.92 -33.13
N ASP A 393 -15.74 2.03 -33.45
CA ASP A 393 -15.78 0.62 -33.06
C ASP A 393 -15.62 0.47 -31.54
N ASN A 394 -14.62 1.15 -30.97
CA ASN A 394 -14.38 1.18 -29.52
C ASN A 394 -15.61 1.69 -28.72
N LEU A 395 -16.27 2.74 -29.22
CA LEU A 395 -17.51 3.24 -28.61
C LEU A 395 -18.69 2.27 -28.79
N ARG A 396 -18.82 1.63 -29.97
CA ARG A 396 -19.85 0.60 -30.23
C ARG A 396 -19.72 -0.54 -29.24
N ASP A 397 -18.52 -1.09 -29.08
CA ASP A 397 -18.29 -2.29 -28.29
C ASP A 397 -18.51 -2.01 -26.79
N MET A 398 -17.93 -0.92 -26.27
CA MET A 398 -18.21 -0.47 -24.90
C MET A 398 -19.71 -0.23 -24.64
N THR A 399 -20.44 0.35 -25.61
CA THR A 399 -21.90 0.56 -25.49
C THR A 399 -22.67 -0.76 -25.54
N ALA A 400 -22.21 -1.74 -26.32
CA ALA A 400 -22.79 -3.07 -26.36
C ALA A 400 -22.54 -3.82 -25.04
N ALA A 401 -21.36 -3.69 -24.43
CA ALA A 401 -21.03 -4.32 -23.16
C ALA A 401 -21.88 -3.81 -21.98
N TYR A 402 -22.24 -2.52 -21.97
CA TYR A 402 -23.18 -2.00 -20.97
C TYR A 402 -24.65 -2.33 -21.26
N ARG A 403 -25.00 -2.71 -22.50
CA ARG A 403 -26.41 -2.86 -22.91
C ARG A 403 -27.23 -3.83 -22.03
N PRO A 404 -26.74 -5.00 -21.61
CA PRO A 404 -27.50 -5.91 -20.74
C PRO A 404 -27.86 -5.32 -19.36
N PHE A 405 -26.96 -4.52 -18.79
CA PHE A 405 -27.22 -3.77 -17.54
C PHE A 405 -28.31 -2.72 -17.75
N TRP A 406 -28.21 -1.97 -18.86
CA TRP A 406 -29.21 -0.97 -19.24
C TRP A 406 -30.61 -1.59 -19.45
N ASP A 407 -30.70 -2.73 -20.13
CA ASP A 407 -31.97 -3.41 -20.39
C ASP A 407 -32.63 -3.92 -19.09
N LYS A 408 -31.84 -4.42 -18.13
CA LYS A 408 -32.35 -4.76 -16.79
C LYS A 408 -32.91 -3.55 -16.06
N ALA A 409 -32.17 -2.44 -16.04
CA ALA A 409 -32.64 -1.19 -15.43
C ALA A 409 -33.94 -0.69 -16.07
N HIS A 410 -34.09 -0.81 -17.40
CA HIS A 410 -35.31 -0.42 -18.13
C HIS A 410 -36.48 -1.37 -17.88
N ALA A 411 -36.22 -2.64 -17.58
CA ALA A 411 -37.21 -3.61 -17.12
C ALA A 411 -37.59 -3.43 -15.62
N GLY A 412 -37.08 -2.41 -14.93
CA GLY A 412 -37.33 -2.16 -13.51
C GLY A 412 -36.58 -3.08 -12.54
N GLN A 413 -35.56 -3.80 -13.03
CA GLN A 413 -34.65 -4.60 -12.21
C GLN A 413 -33.42 -3.77 -11.81
N LYS A 414 -32.74 -4.16 -10.74
CA LYS A 414 -31.43 -3.60 -10.36
C LYS A 414 -30.29 -4.60 -10.57
N THR A 415 -29.11 -4.06 -10.87
CA THR A 415 -27.84 -4.79 -11.01
C THR A 415 -26.81 -4.29 -9.99
N TRP A 416 -25.69 -5.00 -9.83
CA TRP A 416 -24.59 -4.53 -8.99
C TRP A 416 -23.99 -3.18 -9.46
N MET A 417 -24.02 -2.87 -10.76
CA MET A 417 -23.62 -1.54 -11.26
C MET A 417 -24.58 -0.43 -10.81
N ASP A 418 -25.88 -0.73 -10.69
CA ASP A 418 -26.83 0.21 -10.09
C ASP A 418 -26.53 0.43 -8.60
N ALA A 419 -25.98 -0.57 -7.90
CA ALA A 419 -25.50 -0.40 -6.52
C ALA A 419 -24.29 0.55 -6.47
N MET A 420 -23.34 0.44 -7.40
CA MET A 420 -22.22 1.38 -7.49
C MET A 420 -22.70 2.83 -7.71
N ALA A 421 -23.64 3.04 -8.64
CA ALA A 421 -24.18 4.36 -8.93
C ALA A 421 -25.02 4.92 -7.77
N ASP A 422 -25.87 4.10 -7.16
CA ASP A 422 -26.70 4.53 -6.03
C ASP A 422 -25.86 4.78 -4.77
N ALA A 423 -24.82 4.00 -4.52
CA ALA A 423 -23.85 4.27 -3.45
C ALA A 423 -23.12 5.60 -3.66
N ALA A 424 -22.69 5.93 -4.87
CA ALA A 424 -22.06 7.22 -5.19
C ALA A 424 -23.01 8.42 -4.99
N ARG A 425 -24.30 8.26 -5.32
CA ARG A 425 -25.32 9.30 -5.08
C ARG A 425 -25.64 9.52 -3.60
N GLN A 426 -25.63 8.44 -2.81
CA GLN A 426 -26.06 8.44 -1.41
C GLN A 426 -24.95 8.83 -0.44
N ASN A 427 -23.67 8.75 -0.83
CA ASN A 427 -22.53 8.89 0.06
C ASN A 427 -21.57 10.02 -0.33
N THR A 428 -20.74 10.42 0.63
CA THR A 428 -19.75 11.49 0.44
C THR A 428 -18.45 11.01 -0.20
N PHE A 429 -18.10 9.73 -0.05
CA PHE A 429 -16.88 9.13 -0.60
C PHE A 429 -16.82 9.16 -2.12
N ILE A 430 -15.63 8.97 -2.67
CA ILE A 430 -15.44 8.58 -4.09
C ILE A 430 -15.10 7.10 -4.20
N GLN A 431 -15.38 6.50 -5.35
CA GLN A 431 -14.95 5.16 -5.73
C GLN A 431 -13.71 5.26 -6.61
N ILE A 432 -12.63 4.59 -6.21
CA ILE A 432 -11.41 4.41 -6.99
C ILE A 432 -11.46 2.98 -7.53
N ILE A 433 -11.42 2.81 -8.85
CA ILE A 433 -11.69 1.54 -9.52
C ILE A 433 -10.57 1.25 -10.52
N SER A 434 -9.95 0.08 -10.44
CA SER A 434 -8.99 -0.41 -11.43
C SER A 434 -9.64 -0.59 -12.81
N ALA A 435 -8.93 -0.22 -13.87
CA ALA A 435 -9.25 -0.66 -15.23
C ALA A 435 -8.86 -2.15 -15.42
N GLY A 436 -9.22 -2.76 -16.55
CA GLY A 436 -8.77 -4.11 -16.88
C GLY A 436 -7.25 -4.25 -17.03
N ASN A 437 -6.77 -5.49 -16.99
CA ASN A 437 -5.35 -5.85 -17.07
C ASN A 437 -4.87 -6.23 -18.50
N ASP A 438 -5.64 -5.94 -19.56
CA ASP A 438 -5.22 -6.19 -20.95
C ASP A 438 -4.51 -4.97 -21.54
N SER A 439 -3.23 -5.15 -21.90
CA SER A 439 -2.41 -4.16 -22.62
C SER A 439 -2.99 -3.70 -23.97
N HIS A 440 -3.97 -4.42 -24.54
CA HIS A 440 -4.67 -4.07 -25.77
C HIS A 440 -6.04 -3.41 -25.53
N GLY A 441 -6.51 -3.26 -24.28
CA GLY A 441 -7.78 -2.63 -23.99
C GLY A 441 -7.80 -1.13 -24.30
N ALA A 442 -8.69 -0.68 -25.18
CA ALA A 442 -8.82 0.74 -25.54
C ALA A 442 -9.48 1.58 -24.43
N ASN A 443 -10.32 0.94 -23.62
CA ASN A 443 -11.09 1.55 -22.54
C ASN A 443 -10.99 0.69 -21.26
N PRO A 444 -11.28 1.23 -20.07
CA PRO A 444 -11.52 0.43 -18.88
C PRO A 444 -12.77 -0.44 -18.99
N ASP A 445 -12.88 -1.39 -18.08
CA ASP A 445 -14.08 -2.20 -17.87
C ASP A 445 -15.30 -1.32 -17.54
N THR A 446 -16.49 -1.84 -17.83
CA THR A 446 -17.76 -1.09 -17.74
C THR A 446 -18.04 -0.49 -16.34
N ASN A 447 -17.51 -1.07 -15.27
CA ASN A 447 -17.62 -0.54 -13.90
C ASN A 447 -16.78 0.73 -13.69
N ALA A 448 -15.52 0.75 -14.12
CA ALA A 448 -14.65 1.94 -14.12
C ALA A 448 -15.15 3.00 -15.12
N ASN A 449 -15.82 2.57 -16.18
CA ASN A 449 -16.46 3.43 -17.19
C ASN A 449 -17.89 3.89 -16.85
N LEU A 450 -18.46 3.47 -15.73
CA LEU A 450 -19.86 3.72 -15.41
C LEU A 450 -20.32 5.20 -15.51
N PRO A 451 -19.49 6.23 -15.18
CA PRO A 451 -19.86 7.62 -15.39
C PRO A 451 -20.19 7.99 -16.85
N PHE A 452 -19.62 7.32 -17.86
CA PHE A 452 -19.99 7.53 -19.27
C PHE A 452 -21.49 7.31 -19.50
N PHE A 453 -22.08 6.33 -18.81
CA PHE A 453 -23.49 5.98 -18.91
C PHE A 453 -24.36 6.61 -17.80
N LYS A 454 -23.74 7.17 -16.76
CA LYS A 454 -24.36 7.78 -15.58
C LYS A 454 -23.59 9.07 -15.21
N PRO A 455 -23.60 10.12 -16.06
CA PRO A 455 -22.70 11.28 -15.89
C PRO A 455 -22.90 12.04 -14.59
N ASP A 456 -24.05 11.88 -13.93
CA ASP A 456 -24.33 12.47 -12.62
C ASP A 456 -23.41 11.97 -11.48
N ILE A 457 -22.70 10.85 -11.68
CA ILE A 457 -21.77 10.28 -10.69
C ILE A 457 -20.28 10.53 -10.99
N GLU A 458 -19.92 11.27 -12.05
CA GLU A 458 -18.51 11.39 -12.47
C GLU A 458 -17.58 11.94 -11.37
N SER A 459 -18.02 12.98 -10.65
CA SER A 459 -17.30 13.56 -9.50
C SER A 459 -17.14 12.60 -8.30
N LYS A 460 -17.72 11.40 -8.38
CA LYS A 460 -17.65 10.33 -7.39
C LYS A 460 -16.82 9.13 -7.87
N PHE A 461 -16.24 9.17 -9.06
CA PHE A 461 -15.51 8.06 -9.67
C PHE A 461 -14.10 8.47 -10.10
N LEU A 462 -13.14 7.56 -9.97
CA LEU A 462 -11.78 7.71 -10.49
C LEU A 462 -11.31 6.34 -11.03
N SER A 463 -11.10 6.27 -12.34
CA SER A 463 -10.65 5.09 -13.08
C SER A 463 -9.12 5.01 -13.07
N ILE A 464 -8.56 3.84 -12.79
CA ILE A 464 -7.11 3.68 -12.61
C ILE A 464 -6.52 2.68 -13.60
N THR A 465 -5.79 3.18 -14.60
CA THR A 465 -4.78 2.38 -15.32
C THR A 465 -3.49 2.34 -14.50
N GLY A 466 -2.61 1.36 -14.76
CA GLY A 466 -1.27 1.32 -14.17
C GLY A 466 -0.15 1.76 -15.13
N TYR A 467 1.02 2.01 -14.56
CA TYR A 467 2.31 2.03 -15.26
C TYR A 467 3.36 1.14 -14.56
N ASP A 468 4.30 0.62 -15.35
CA ASP A 468 5.40 -0.23 -14.88
C ASP A 468 6.62 0.57 -14.37
N GLU A 469 7.67 -0.12 -13.97
CA GLU A 469 8.93 0.49 -13.50
C GLU A 469 9.64 1.35 -14.56
N THR A 470 9.35 1.16 -15.85
CA THR A 470 9.89 1.97 -16.95
C THR A 470 9.07 3.25 -17.22
N SER A 471 7.98 3.44 -16.48
CA SER A 471 6.94 4.47 -16.73
C SER A 471 6.10 4.24 -17.99
N ALA A 472 6.12 3.04 -18.56
CA ALA A 472 5.23 2.66 -19.66
C ALA A 472 3.81 2.38 -19.14
N GLN A 473 2.80 2.81 -19.89
CA GLN A 473 1.41 2.40 -19.71
C GLN A 473 1.24 1.00 -20.32
N VAL A 474 0.78 0.03 -19.54
CA VAL A 474 0.86 -1.42 -19.90
C VAL A 474 -0.44 -2.20 -19.67
N TYR A 475 -1.56 -1.53 -19.42
CA TYR A 475 -2.87 -2.14 -19.11
C TYR A 475 -3.98 -1.53 -19.98
N ASN A 476 -5.26 -1.75 -19.65
CA ASN A 476 -6.36 -1.05 -20.33
C ASN A 476 -6.16 0.47 -20.22
N ARG A 477 -6.29 1.17 -21.35
CA ARG A 477 -6.14 2.63 -21.42
C ARG A 477 -7.33 3.35 -20.81
N CYS A 478 -7.15 4.62 -20.47
CA CYS A 478 -8.26 5.47 -20.00
C CYS A 478 -9.40 5.61 -21.02
N GLY A 479 -9.12 5.64 -22.32
CA GLY A 479 -10.15 5.67 -23.36
C GLY A 479 -11.23 6.75 -23.12
N THR A 480 -12.48 6.33 -23.05
CA THR A 480 -13.66 7.17 -22.73
C THR A 480 -13.64 7.75 -21.32
N SER A 481 -12.97 7.13 -20.33
CA SER A 481 -12.86 7.63 -18.95
C SER A 481 -11.83 8.74 -18.76
N LYS A 482 -11.22 9.27 -19.83
CA LYS A 482 -10.13 10.28 -19.78
C LYS A 482 -10.38 11.49 -18.87
N TRP A 483 -11.63 11.87 -18.59
CA TRP A 483 -11.97 12.99 -17.69
C TRP A 483 -11.93 12.62 -16.20
N TRP A 484 -12.02 11.32 -15.88
CA TRP A 484 -11.96 10.76 -14.53
C TRP A 484 -10.90 9.66 -14.40
N CYS A 485 -9.83 9.70 -15.19
CA CYS A 485 -8.81 8.65 -15.19
C CYS A 485 -7.40 9.17 -14.87
N VAL A 486 -6.64 8.37 -14.13
CA VAL A 486 -5.23 8.64 -13.79
C VAL A 486 -4.41 7.35 -13.80
N MET A 487 -3.10 7.49 -13.94
CA MET A 487 -2.16 6.37 -13.95
C MET A 487 -1.57 6.14 -12.56
N GLY A 488 -1.80 4.96 -11.98
CA GLY A 488 -1.21 4.52 -10.72
C GLY A 488 0.07 3.68 -10.90
N VAL A 489 0.82 3.53 -9.81
CA VAL A 489 2.05 2.73 -9.76
C VAL A 489 1.71 1.24 -9.67
N SER A 490 2.18 0.44 -10.63
CA SER A 490 2.17 -1.02 -10.57
C SER A 490 3.59 -1.58 -10.38
N GLY A 491 3.70 -2.83 -9.91
CA GLY A 491 4.95 -3.56 -9.74
C GLY A 491 5.72 -3.11 -8.50
N ILE A 492 5.07 -3.22 -7.33
CA ILE A 492 5.59 -2.74 -6.05
C ILE A 492 5.33 -3.76 -4.93
N PRO A 493 6.11 -3.78 -3.84
CA PRO A 493 5.87 -4.71 -2.75
C PRO A 493 4.52 -4.49 -2.05
N SER A 494 4.02 -5.56 -1.41
CA SER A 494 2.84 -5.53 -0.56
C SER A 494 2.80 -6.72 0.41
N THR A 495 1.71 -6.85 1.16
CA THR A 495 1.43 -7.88 2.17
C THR A 495 0.64 -9.06 1.58
N GLY A 496 0.95 -10.30 1.96
CA GLY A 496 0.17 -11.46 1.53
C GLY A 496 -0.76 -12.04 2.62
N PRO A 497 -1.69 -12.93 2.24
CA PRO A 497 -2.68 -13.54 3.15
C PRO A 497 -2.07 -14.58 4.11
N GLU A 498 -0.77 -14.79 4.00
CA GLU A 498 -0.02 -15.88 4.58
C GLU A 498 1.01 -15.35 5.60
N GLY A 499 1.02 -14.03 5.85
CA GLY A 499 1.91 -13.34 6.80
C GLY A 499 3.24 -12.90 6.18
N GLU A 500 3.31 -12.80 4.87
CA GLU A 500 4.52 -12.57 4.07
C GLU A 500 4.52 -11.23 3.31
N ILE A 501 5.70 -10.81 2.83
CA ILE A 501 5.82 -9.69 1.90
C ILE A 501 5.89 -10.22 0.46
N ILE A 502 4.86 -9.90 -0.33
CA ILE A 502 4.83 -10.10 -1.77
C ILE A 502 5.72 -9.02 -2.42
N PRO A 503 6.80 -9.36 -3.15
CA PRO A 503 7.76 -8.36 -3.61
C PRO A 503 7.31 -7.58 -4.86
N ASN A 504 6.24 -8.00 -5.54
CA ASN A 504 5.83 -7.47 -6.83
C ASN A 504 4.30 -7.58 -7.05
N ALA A 505 3.53 -6.92 -6.18
CA ALA A 505 2.11 -6.67 -6.43
C ALA A 505 1.97 -5.82 -7.70
N ASN A 506 1.21 -6.33 -8.66
CA ASN A 506 1.15 -5.79 -10.01
C ASN A 506 -0.29 -5.79 -10.55
N GLY A 507 -0.46 -5.32 -11.78
CA GLY A 507 -1.75 -5.03 -12.36
C GLY A 507 -2.24 -3.60 -12.08
N THR A 508 -3.34 -3.22 -12.72
CA THR A 508 -4.17 -2.08 -12.32
C THR A 508 -4.68 -2.23 -10.88
N SER A 509 -4.80 -3.48 -10.41
CA SER A 509 -5.12 -3.88 -9.06
C SER A 509 -4.18 -3.26 -8.02
N ALA A 510 -2.87 -3.22 -8.28
CA ALA A 510 -1.87 -2.51 -7.45
C ALA A 510 -1.81 -1.00 -7.73
N ALA A 511 -2.13 -0.59 -8.96
CA ALA A 511 -2.20 0.82 -9.33
C ALA A 511 -3.30 1.59 -8.56
N ALA A 512 -4.50 1.02 -8.42
CA ALA A 512 -5.62 1.62 -7.69
C ALA A 512 -5.31 1.99 -6.22
N PRO A 513 -4.80 1.09 -5.36
CA PRO A 513 -4.46 1.39 -3.97
C PRO A 513 -3.28 2.34 -3.88
N SER A 514 -2.37 2.37 -4.87
CA SER A 514 -1.31 3.38 -4.91
C SER A 514 -1.88 4.80 -5.05
N VAL A 515 -2.92 4.96 -5.87
CA VAL A 515 -3.63 6.24 -6.06
C VAL A 515 -4.55 6.54 -4.86
N SER A 516 -5.21 5.53 -4.28
CA SER A 516 -5.95 5.69 -3.03
C SER A 516 -5.07 6.16 -1.88
N GLY A 517 -3.84 5.62 -1.77
CA GLY A 517 -2.84 6.07 -0.82
C GLY A 517 -2.43 7.53 -1.08
N ALA A 518 -2.05 7.87 -2.32
CA ALA A 518 -1.67 9.24 -2.68
C ALA A 518 -2.81 10.24 -2.41
N LEU A 519 -4.06 9.90 -2.73
CA LEU A 519 -5.22 10.73 -2.46
C LEU A 519 -5.51 10.86 -0.95
N ALA A 520 -5.25 9.84 -0.13
CA ALA A 520 -5.35 9.97 1.32
C ALA A 520 -4.36 11.01 1.88
N LEU A 521 -3.16 11.14 1.29
CA LEU A 521 -2.22 12.21 1.65
C LEU A 521 -2.78 13.60 1.28
N VAL A 522 -3.40 13.73 0.11
CA VAL A 522 -4.07 14.97 -0.35
C VAL A 522 -5.26 15.33 0.55
N ILE A 523 -6.09 14.36 0.95
CA ILE A 523 -7.22 14.58 1.88
C ILE A 523 -6.72 15.02 3.26
N GLN A 524 -5.68 14.39 3.80
CA GLN A 524 -5.07 14.83 5.05
C GLN A 524 -4.54 16.28 4.95
N ARG A 525 -4.01 16.67 3.80
CA ARG A 525 -3.49 18.04 3.57
C ARG A 525 -4.59 19.09 3.49
N PHE A 526 -5.74 18.72 2.96
CA PHE A 526 -6.87 19.62 2.71
C PHE A 526 -8.15 19.09 3.37
N PRO A 527 -8.19 18.97 4.71
CA PRO A 527 -9.31 18.33 5.44
C PRO A 527 -10.62 19.13 5.40
N TYR A 528 -10.61 20.31 4.76
CA TYR A 528 -11.78 21.14 4.46
C TYR A 528 -12.38 20.87 3.07
N MET A 529 -11.73 20.06 2.23
CA MET A 529 -12.23 19.63 0.94
C MET A 529 -13.15 18.42 1.08
N THR A 530 -14.13 18.30 0.19
CA THR A 530 -14.82 17.02 -0.03
C THR A 530 -13.89 16.04 -0.75
N ALA A 531 -14.17 14.74 -0.66
CA ALA A 531 -13.39 13.72 -1.38
C ALA A 531 -13.37 13.97 -2.91
N SER A 532 -14.46 14.49 -3.48
CA SER A 532 -14.55 14.93 -4.88
C SER A 532 -13.60 16.08 -5.19
N GLN A 533 -13.52 17.10 -4.33
CA GLN A 533 -12.57 18.21 -4.51
C GLN A 533 -11.10 17.75 -4.37
N ALA A 534 -10.82 16.82 -3.47
CA ALA A 534 -9.48 16.25 -3.34
C ALA A 534 -9.08 15.41 -4.57
N ARG A 535 -10.02 14.67 -5.16
CA ARG A 535 -9.85 13.98 -6.46
C ARG A 535 -9.53 14.98 -7.57
N ASP A 536 -10.22 16.11 -7.63
CA ASP A 536 -9.98 17.12 -8.67
C ASP A 536 -8.59 17.76 -8.53
N VAL A 537 -8.11 17.94 -7.29
CA VAL A 537 -6.71 18.33 -7.01
C VAL A 537 -5.74 17.24 -7.49
N LEU A 538 -6.00 15.96 -7.21
CA LEU A 538 -5.16 14.86 -7.68
C LEU A 538 -5.07 14.83 -9.23
N LEU A 539 -6.21 14.92 -9.92
CA LEU A 539 -6.27 14.97 -11.39
C LEU A 539 -5.50 16.18 -11.96
N THR A 540 -5.76 17.38 -11.43
CA THR A 540 -5.17 18.63 -11.95
C THR A 540 -3.69 18.84 -11.56
N THR A 541 -3.15 18.04 -10.64
CA THR A 541 -1.72 18.07 -10.25
C THR A 541 -0.94 16.83 -10.67
N SER A 542 -1.57 15.87 -11.35
CA SER A 542 -0.91 14.66 -11.84
C SER A 542 0.15 14.99 -12.91
N SER A 543 1.29 14.32 -12.85
CA SER A 543 2.36 14.47 -13.84
C SER A 543 1.91 13.97 -15.22
N LEU A 544 1.90 14.87 -16.20
CA LEU A 544 1.59 14.52 -17.58
C LEU A 544 2.80 13.80 -18.23
N GLN A 545 2.65 12.52 -18.54
CA GLN A 545 3.72 11.66 -19.08
C GLN A 545 4.06 11.92 -20.57
N ALA A 546 3.24 12.68 -21.29
CA ALA A 546 3.53 13.13 -22.67
C ALA A 546 2.91 14.52 -22.93
N PRO A 547 3.63 15.49 -23.54
CA PRO A 547 3.16 16.88 -23.62
C PRO A 547 1.95 17.06 -24.55
N ASP A 548 0.86 17.56 -23.97
CA ASP A 548 -0.32 18.04 -24.69
C ASP A 548 0.02 19.37 -25.39
N GLY A 549 0.32 19.30 -26.68
CA GLY A 549 0.66 20.44 -27.52
C GLY A 549 0.07 20.30 -28.93
N PRO A 550 -0.49 21.38 -29.52
CA PRO A 550 -1.16 21.30 -30.83
C PRO A 550 -0.23 20.94 -31.99
N ASP A 551 1.08 21.14 -31.82
CA ASP A 551 2.10 20.89 -32.84
C ASP A 551 2.93 19.60 -32.59
N THR A 552 2.58 18.76 -31.60
CA THR A 552 3.36 17.56 -31.25
C THR A 552 3.15 16.44 -32.31
N PRO A 553 4.11 16.12 -33.21
CA PRO A 553 3.83 15.29 -34.37
C PRO A 553 3.59 13.82 -34.01
N VAL A 554 2.56 13.21 -34.60
CA VAL A 554 2.24 11.79 -34.50
C VAL A 554 2.89 11.02 -35.68
N GLY A 555 3.72 10.00 -35.44
CA GLY A 555 4.31 9.63 -34.15
C GLY A 555 5.26 8.44 -34.22
N ASP A 556 6.53 8.67 -33.87
CA ASP A 556 7.65 7.82 -34.35
C ASP A 556 8.53 7.24 -33.21
N LEU A 557 7.92 6.96 -32.07
CA LEU A 557 8.51 6.09 -31.03
C LEU A 557 7.50 4.99 -30.71
N THR A 558 7.99 3.75 -30.69
CA THR A 558 7.21 2.53 -30.45
C THR A 558 6.61 2.54 -29.05
N GLY A 559 5.34 2.92 -28.97
CA GLY A 559 4.59 3.15 -27.73
C GLY A 559 3.35 3.98 -28.06
N GLY A 560 2.33 3.32 -28.62
CA GLY A 560 1.20 3.99 -29.28
C GLY A 560 0.45 4.97 -28.36
N ARG A 561 0.21 6.19 -28.83
CA ARG A 561 -0.31 7.31 -28.04
C ARG A 561 -1.80 7.19 -27.71
N THR A 562 -2.27 8.05 -26.80
CA THR A 562 -3.62 8.05 -26.24
C THR A 562 -4.54 9.17 -26.79
N TYR A 563 -4.23 9.76 -27.96
CA TYR A 563 -4.92 10.98 -28.45
C TYR A 563 -5.43 10.95 -29.89
N ASP A 564 -5.13 9.92 -30.69
CA ASP A 564 -5.68 9.80 -32.03
C ASP A 564 -7.12 9.28 -31.99
N ASN A 565 -8.10 10.20 -31.91
CA ASN A 565 -9.40 10.16 -32.64
C ASN A 565 -10.52 11.09 -32.08
N LEU A 566 -10.26 12.02 -31.16
CA LEU A 566 -11.25 13.02 -30.76
C LEU A 566 -10.68 14.44 -30.77
N GLN A 567 -11.09 15.23 -31.77
CA GLN A 567 -10.76 16.66 -31.82
C GLN A 567 -11.37 17.40 -30.62
N PRO A 568 -10.67 18.37 -30.02
CA PRO A 568 -11.27 19.35 -29.13
C PRO A 568 -12.29 20.20 -29.91
N VAL A 569 -13.53 20.26 -29.43
CA VAL A 569 -14.51 21.26 -29.94
C VAL A 569 -14.23 22.59 -29.24
N HIS A 570 -13.19 23.29 -29.69
CA HIS A 570 -12.98 24.70 -29.33
C HIS A 570 -13.75 25.59 -30.30
N ASP A 571 -14.84 26.19 -29.81
CA ASP A 571 -15.15 27.63 -29.92
C ASP A 571 -16.56 27.91 -29.34
N ALA A 572 -16.75 27.62 -28.05
CA ALA A 572 -17.94 28.06 -27.30
C ALA A 572 -17.67 29.45 -26.69
N ALA A 573 -18.56 30.41 -26.96
CA ALA A 573 -18.41 31.79 -26.49
C ALA A 573 -18.51 31.91 -24.95
N PRO A 574 -17.90 32.93 -24.32
CA PRO A 574 -17.96 33.12 -22.87
C PRO A 574 -19.41 33.21 -22.37
N GLY A 575 -19.77 32.33 -21.43
CA GLY A 575 -21.11 32.27 -20.82
C GLY A 575 -21.93 31.03 -21.17
N THR A 576 -21.44 30.13 -22.03
CA THR A 576 -22.04 28.79 -22.18
C THR A 576 -21.68 27.93 -20.96
N PRO A 577 -22.67 27.34 -20.24
CA PRO A 577 -22.37 26.39 -19.17
C PRO A 577 -21.66 25.16 -19.78
N GLN A 578 -20.45 24.88 -19.31
CA GLN A 578 -19.74 23.66 -19.68
C GLN A 578 -20.03 22.59 -18.64
N VAL A 579 -20.32 21.38 -19.13
CA VAL A 579 -20.43 20.14 -18.35
C VAL A 579 -19.19 19.33 -18.67
#